data_AF-A0A7Y4M2C9-F1
#
_entry.id   AF-A0A7Y4M2C9-F1
#
_cell.length_a   1.000
_cell.length_b   1.000
_cell.length_c   1.000
_cell.angle_alpha   90.00
_cell.angle_beta   90.00
_cell.angle_gamma   90.00
#
_symmetry.space_group_name_H-M   'P 1'
#
loop_
_entity.id
_entity.type
_entity.pdbx_description
1 polymer ?
#
loop_
_entity_poly.entity_id
_entity_poly.type
_entity_poly.pdbx_seq_one_letter_code
_entity_poly.pdbx_strand_id
1 'polypeptide(L)' 'MSKPTSAEEAETRQQFAVRANSILAFIECDEEQRPKLREAIIEAMLWAQMRPKLAR' A
#
# COMPACT_ATOMS: atom_id res chain seq x y z
N MET A 1 23.23 -1.55 4.47
CA MET A 1 21.80 -1.34 4.15
C MET A 1 21.64 -1.58 2.66
N SER A 2 21.11 -2.74 2.28
CA SER A 2 20.79 -3.05 0.88
C SER A 2 19.59 -2.21 0.50
N LYS A 3 19.75 -1.29 -0.45
CA LYS A 3 18.64 -0.56 -1.05
C LYS A 3 17.81 -1.59 -1.82
N PRO A 4 16.49 -1.69 -1.61
CA PRO A 4 15.67 -2.64 -2.35
C PRO A 4 15.82 -2.39 -3.85
N THR A 5 15.91 -3.47 -4.60
CA THR A 5 16.01 -3.43 -6.06
C THR A 5 14.65 -3.04 -6.64
N SER A 6 14.60 -2.37 -7.80
CA SER A 6 13.34 -1.89 -8.42
C SER A 6 12.27 -3.01 -8.59
N ALA A 7 12.69 -4.27 -8.72
CA ALA A 7 11.81 -5.44 -8.75
C ALA A 7 11.15 -5.76 -7.39
N GLU A 8 11.88 -5.62 -6.28
CA GLU A 8 11.35 -5.84 -4.92
C GLU A 8 10.37 -4.73 -4.51
N GLU A 9 10.60 -3.50 -4.98
CA GLU A 9 9.66 -2.39 -4.80
C GLU A 9 8.35 -2.64 -5.57
N ALA A 10 8.45 -3.16 -6.79
CA ALA A 10 7.29 -3.53 -7.60
C ALA A 10 6.48 -4.68 -6.97
N GLU A 11 7.15 -5.72 -6.47
CA GLU A 11 6.51 -6.84 -5.75
C GLU A 11 5.81 -6.34 -4.48
N THR A 12 6.47 -5.50 -3.69
CA THR A 12 5.90 -4.90 -2.48
C THR A 12 4.65 -4.08 -2.79
N ARG A 13 4.69 -3.29 -3.86
CA ARG A 13 3.55 -2.47 -4.30
C ARG A 13 2.37 -3.35 -4.74
N GLN A 14 2.62 -4.48 -5.40
CA GLN A 14 1.58 -5.44 -5.76
C GLN A 14 0.94 -6.07 -4.52
N GLN A 15 1.74 -6.47 -3.52
CA GLN A 15 1.21 -7.00 -2.26
C GLN A 15 0.33 -5.97 -1.53
N PHE A 16 0.72 -4.70 -1.51
CA PHE A 16 -0.09 -3.63 -0.94
C PHE A 16 -1.37 -3.36 -1.74
N ALA A 17 -1.34 -3.49 -3.07
CA ALA A 17 -2.55 -3.38 -3.88
C ALA A 17 -3.59 -4.46 -3.55
N VAL A 18 -3.15 -5.70 -3.33
CA VAL A 18 -4.04 -6.79 -2.88
C VAL A 18 -4.66 -6.45 -1.52
N ARG A 19 -3.85 -5.99 -0.56
CA ARG A 19 -4.34 -5.59 0.77
C ARG A 19 -5.31 -4.41 0.71
N ALA A 20 -5.01 -3.40 -0.11
CA ALA A 20 -5.89 -2.25 -0.32
C ALA A 20 -7.24 -2.67 -0.89
N ASN A 21 -7.26 -3.61 -1.85
CA ASN A 21 -8.50 -4.16 -2.39
C ASN A 21 -9.32 -4.91 -1.32
N SER A 22 -8.67 -5.69 -0.45
CA SER A 22 -9.34 -6.34 0.68
C SER A 22 -9.96 -5.34 1.65
N ILE A 23 -9.28 -4.22 1.95
CA ILE A 23 -9.82 -3.14 2.80
C ILE A 23 -11.04 -2.51 2.13
N LEU A 24 -10.91 -2.17 0.85
CA LEU A 24 -11.98 -1.53 0.06
C LEU A 24 -13.21 -2.44 -0.13
N ALA A 25 -13.10 -3.75 0.09
CA ALA A 25 -14.25 -4.64 0.05
C ALA A 25 -15.25 -4.37 1.21
N PHE A 26 -14.80 -3.73 2.29
CA PHE A 26 -15.63 -3.42 3.46
C PHE A 26 -16.12 -1.96 3.50
N ILE A 27 -15.78 -1.17 2.48
CA ILE A 27 -16.08 0.26 2.43
C ILE A 27 -17.01 0.51 1.25
N GLU A 28 -18.17 1.09 1.53
CA GLU A 28 -19.02 1.68 0.49
C GLU A 28 -18.30 2.92 -0.05
N CYS A 29 -17.87 2.84 -1.31
CA CYS A 29 -17.06 3.85 -1.98
C CYS A 29 -17.47 3.89 -3.45
N ASP A 30 -17.73 5.09 -3.96
CA ASP A 30 -18.08 5.31 -5.37
C ASP A 30 -17.05 4.64 -6.28
N GLU A 31 -17.52 3.98 -7.34
CA GLU A 31 -16.63 3.26 -8.27
C GLU A 31 -15.57 4.18 -8.90
N GLU A 32 -15.89 5.46 -9.08
CA GLU A 32 -14.96 6.48 -9.58
C GLU A 32 -13.89 6.89 -8.55
N GLN A 33 -14.21 6.81 -7.25
CA GLN A 33 -13.29 7.17 -6.16
C GLN A 33 -12.47 5.98 -5.67
N ARG A 34 -13.00 4.77 -5.82
CA ARG A 34 -12.37 3.50 -5.46
C ARG A 34 -10.92 3.36 -5.96
N PRO A 35 -10.57 3.67 -7.23
CA PRO A 35 -9.19 3.58 -7.69
C PRO A 35 -8.27 4.60 -7.01
N LYS A 36 -8.74 5.83 -6.75
CA LYS A 36 -7.97 6.88 -6.07
C LYS A 36 -7.71 6.53 -4.61
N LEU A 37 -8.73 6.02 -3.92
CA LEU A 37 -8.60 5.58 -2.54
C LEU A 37 -7.65 4.39 -2.43
N ARG A 38 -7.70 3.45 -3.39
CA ARG A 38 -6.75 2.33 -3.47
C ARG A 38 -5.30 2.82 -3.56
N GLU A 39 -5.02 3.79 -4.43
CA GLU A 39 -3.67 4.36 -4.57
C GLU A 39 -3.20 5.05 -3.28
N ALA A 40 -4.05 5.86 -2.67
CA ALA A 40 -3.74 6.53 -1.39
C ALA A 40 -3.41 5.53 -0.27
N ILE A 41 -4.14 4.41 -0.19
CA ILE A 41 -3.86 3.34 0.78
C ILE A 41 -2.50 2.69 0.51
N ILE A 42 -2.18 2.40 -0.75
CA ILE A 42 -0.89 1.81 -1.14
C ILE A 42 0.26 2.75 -0.79
N GLU A 43 0.13 4.04 -1.08
CA GLU A 43 1.13 5.06 -0.73
C GLU A 43 1.32 5.18 0.78
N ALA A 44 0.23 5.16 1.56
CA ALA A 44 0.30 5.16 3.01
C ALA A 44 1.01 3.90 3.57
N MET A 45 0.75 2.72 3.00
CA MET A 45 1.43 1.48 3.37
C MET A 45 2.94 1.52 3.06
N LEU A 46 3.32 2.06 1.89
CA LEU A 46 4.72 2.26 1.50
C LEU A 46 5.42 3.23 2.45
N TRP A 47 4.78 4.37 2.75
CA TRP A 47 5.31 5.35 3.69
C TRP A 47 5.51 4.74 5.08
N ALA A 48 4.52 3.98 5.57
CA ALA A 48 4.62 3.32 6.87
C ALA A 48 5.75 2.27 6.92
N GLN A 49 6.00 1.54 5.83
CA GLN A 49 7.09 0.55 5.74
C GLN A 49 8.48 1.21 5.87
N MET A 50 8.64 2.42 5.35
CA MET A 50 9.90 3.17 5.43
C MET A 50 10.18 3.79 6.80
N ARG A 51 9.19 3.79 7.71
CA ARG A 51 9.40 4.34 9.05
C ARG A 51 10.21 3.40 9.92
N PRO A 52 11.11 3.93 10.77
CA PRO A 52 11.69 3.13 11.83
C PRO A 52 10.56 2.61 12.72
N LYS A 53 10.51 1.29 12.91
CA LYS A 53 9.60 0.69 13.89
C LYS A 53 9.95 1.31 15.23
N LEU A 54 9.01 2.03 15.83
CA LEU A 54 9.13 2.45 17.22
C LEU A 54 9.40 1.17 18.01
N ALA A 55 10.63 1.05 18.54
CA ALA A 55 10.99 -0.05 19.42
C ALA A 55 10.00 -0.02 20.58
N ARG A 56 9.19 -1.07 20.69
CA ARG A 56 8.18 -1.21 21.73
C ARG A 56 8.76 -2.02 22.87
#